data_AF-A0A1H2GW52-F1
#
_entry.id   AF-A0A1H2GW52-F1
#
_cell.length_a   1.000
_cell.length_b   1.000
_cell.length_c   1.000
_cell.angle_alpha   90.00
_cell.angle_beta   90.00
_cell.angle_gamma   90.00
#
_symmetry.space_group_name_H-M   'P 1'
#
loop_
_entity.id
_entity.type
_entity.pdbx_description
1 polymer ?
#
loop_
_entity_poly.entity_id
_entity_poly.type
_entity_poly.pdbx_seq_one_letter_code
_entity_poly.pdbx_strand_id
1 'polypeptide(L)'
;MKKIILSIAILASVSFVSCSSDDETQNVCETCDMGALVGIPAVTEFCDNGDGTITSTVFGESTTESLDGLTFEAYVANLKLLGITCN
;
A
#
# COMPACT_ATOMS: atom_id res chain seq x y z
N MET A 1 -12.06 -1.73 -43.56
CA MET A 1 -12.58 -2.44 -42.37
C MET A 1 -11.63 -3.56 -41.97
N LYS A 2 -11.54 -3.84 -40.66
CA LYS A 2 -10.58 -4.68 -39.91
C LYS A 2 -9.25 -3.94 -39.66
N LYS A 3 -9.07 -3.14 -38.59
CA LYS A 3 -9.11 -3.41 -37.13
C LYS A 3 -8.22 -4.60 -36.73
N ILE A 4 -6.96 -4.29 -36.44
CA ILE A 4 -6.12 -5.15 -35.59
C ILE A 4 -5.57 -4.23 -34.49
N ILE A 5 -6.09 -4.45 -33.31
CA ILE A 5 -5.83 -3.71 -32.08
C ILE A 5 -4.44 -4.14 -31.60
N LEU A 6 -3.47 -3.24 -31.68
CA LEU A 6 -2.13 -3.44 -31.14
C LEU A 6 -2.12 -2.95 -29.69
N SER A 7 -2.69 -3.74 -28.78
CA SER A 7 -2.58 -3.48 -27.35
C SER A 7 -1.26 -4.03 -26.84
N ILE A 8 -0.22 -3.19 -26.89
CA ILE A 8 1.03 -3.36 -26.14
C ILE A 8 1.07 -2.27 -25.08
N ALA A 9 0.96 -2.69 -23.82
CA ALA A 9 1.43 -2.02 -22.60
C ALA A 9 1.26 -3.08 -21.49
N ILE A 10 2.19 -4.04 -21.35
CA ILE A 10 3.44 -3.99 -20.56
C ILE A 10 3.18 -3.48 -19.12
N LEU A 11 3.67 -4.30 -18.19
CA LEU A 11 4.00 -4.05 -16.77
C LEU A 11 3.02 -4.62 -15.74
N ALA A 12 2.96 -5.95 -15.68
CA ALA A 12 2.76 -6.65 -14.41
C ALA A 12 4.12 -7.19 -13.94
N SER A 13 5.09 -6.29 -13.73
CA SER A 13 6.22 -6.57 -12.84
C SER A 13 5.76 -6.18 -11.44
N VAL A 14 5.19 -7.15 -10.72
CA VAL A 14 5.14 -7.10 -9.26
C VAL A 14 6.59 -7.21 -8.78
N SER A 15 7.27 -6.07 -8.81
CA SER A 15 8.56 -5.87 -8.19
C SER A 15 8.31 -5.99 -6.69
N PHE A 16 8.77 -7.09 -6.10
CA PHE A 16 8.98 -7.21 -4.67
C PHE A 16 9.92 -6.08 -4.23
N VAL A 17 9.38 -4.93 -3.85
CA VAL A 17 10.12 -3.90 -3.13
C VAL A 17 10.11 -4.27 -1.65
N SER A 18 10.82 -5.34 -1.33
CA SER A 18 11.51 -5.39 -0.06
C SER A 18 12.54 -4.27 -0.10
N CYS A 19 12.30 -3.19 0.66
CA CYS A 19 13.25 -2.17 1.11
C CYS A 19 14.64 -2.18 0.46
N SER A 20 14.98 -1.12 -0.30
CA SER A 20 16.18 -0.29 -0.06
C SER A 20 16.39 0.68 -1.21
N SER A 21 16.16 1.97 -0.95
CA SER A 21 16.76 3.15 -1.57
C SER A 21 16.65 3.37 -3.09
N ASP A 22 16.40 4.64 -3.40
CA ASP A 22 16.66 5.35 -4.66
C ASP A 22 15.65 5.20 -5.82
N ASP A 23 15.02 6.34 -6.05
CA ASP A 23 14.53 6.88 -7.32
C ASP A 23 13.22 6.35 -7.96
N GLU A 24 12.43 7.35 -8.35
CA GLU A 24 11.23 7.35 -9.19
C GLU A 24 9.90 6.93 -8.55
N THR A 25 9.11 7.95 -8.14
CA THR A 25 7.79 7.94 -7.49
C THR A 25 7.79 7.45 -6.04
N GLN A 26 7.91 8.40 -5.11
CA GLN A 26 7.88 8.14 -3.66
C GLN A 26 6.48 7.72 -3.20
N ASN A 27 6.11 6.47 -3.45
CA ASN A 27 5.00 5.83 -2.74
C ASN A 27 5.43 5.73 -1.26
N VAL A 28 4.79 6.50 -0.40
CA VAL A 28 5.11 6.51 1.04
C VAL A 28 4.51 5.25 1.63
N CYS A 29 5.36 4.34 2.10
CA CYS A 29 4.94 3.12 2.79
C CYS A 29 5.25 3.23 4.28
N GLU A 30 4.28 2.85 5.11
CA GLU A 30 4.40 2.75 6.57
C GLU A 30 4.07 1.33 7.01
N THR A 31 4.89 0.78 7.89
CA THR A 31 4.67 -0.55 8.47
C THR A 31 3.99 -0.40 9.83
N CYS A 32 2.78 -0.93 9.96
CA CYS A 32 1.97 -0.92 11.17
C CYS A 32 1.94 -2.29 11.86
N ASP A 33 2.25 -2.32 13.16
CA ASP A 33 2.01 -3.48 14.03
C ASP A 33 0.56 -3.48 14.52
N MET A 34 -0.27 -4.25 13.81
CA MET A 34 -1.66 -4.49 14.16
C MET A 34 -1.82 -5.50 15.30
N GLY A 35 -0.73 -6.12 15.77
CA GLY A 35 -0.82 -7.18 16.76
C GLY A 35 -1.37 -6.76 18.11
N ALA A 36 -1.22 -5.47 18.46
CA ALA A 36 -1.88 -4.87 19.62
C ALA A 36 -3.42 -4.91 19.52
N LEU A 37 -3.97 -4.89 18.30
CA LEU A 37 -5.42 -4.89 18.05
C LEU A 37 -5.99 -6.31 17.95
N VAL A 38 -5.27 -7.22 17.28
CA VAL A 38 -5.76 -8.59 17.01
C VAL A 38 -5.30 -9.62 18.05
N GLY A 39 -4.39 -9.26 18.95
CA GLY A 39 -3.87 -10.14 20.01
C GLY A 39 -2.88 -11.20 19.53
N ILE A 40 -2.47 -11.15 18.26
CA ILE A 40 -1.44 -11.99 17.64
C ILE A 40 -0.46 -11.10 16.87
N PRO A 41 0.84 -11.43 16.75
CA PRO A 41 1.76 -10.62 15.97
C PRO A 41 1.30 -10.53 14.52
N ALA A 42 0.93 -9.31 14.10
CA ALA A 42 0.39 -9.04 12.77
C ALA A 42 0.98 -7.73 12.28
N VAL A 43 1.92 -7.82 11.34
CA VAL A 43 2.55 -6.66 10.72
C VAL A 43 1.88 -6.43 9.37
N THR A 44 1.38 -5.22 9.17
CA THR A 44 0.73 -4.79 7.92
C THR A 44 1.51 -3.62 7.35
N GLU A 45 1.91 -3.72 6.10
CA GLU A 45 2.51 -2.60 5.36
C GLU A 45 1.41 -1.85 4.61
N PHE A 46 1.32 -0.54 4.79
CA PHE A 46 0.40 0.33 4.07
C PHE A 46 1.20 1.28 3.17
N CYS A 47 0.94 1.26 1.87
CA CYS A 47 1.58 2.13 0.89
C CYS A 47 0.57 3.09 0.25
N ASP A 48 0.91 4.37 0.18
CA ASP A 48 0.17 5.37 -0.61
C ASP A 48 0.47 5.19 -2.10
N ASN A 49 -0.57 5.02 -2.92
CA ASN A 49 -0.43 4.91 -4.38
C ASN A 49 -0.48 6.29 -5.08
N GLY A 50 -0.73 7.37 -4.35
CA GLY A 50 -0.74 8.75 -4.86
C GLY A 50 -1.98 9.12 -5.69
N ASP A 51 -2.94 8.21 -5.83
CA ASP A 51 -4.20 8.38 -6.58
C ASP A 51 -5.44 8.42 -5.66
N GLY A 52 -5.23 8.50 -4.34
CA GLY A 52 -6.30 8.43 -3.34
C GLY A 52 -6.64 7.00 -2.91
N THR A 53 -5.81 6.02 -3.28
CA THR A 53 -5.91 4.64 -2.79
C THR A 53 -4.67 4.25 -1.98
N ILE A 54 -4.83 3.24 -1.16
CA ILE A 54 -3.76 2.60 -0.41
C ILE A 54 -3.65 1.12 -0.79
N THR A 55 -2.44 0.59 -0.72
CA THR A 55 -2.19 -0.84 -0.79
C THR A 55 -1.77 -1.33 0.58
N SER A 56 -2.54 -2.25 1.17
CA SER A 56 -2.21 -2.94 2.41
C SER A 56 -1.66 -4.33 2.12
N THR A 57 -0.49 -4.68 2.64
CA THR A 57 0.12 -6.00 2.50
C THR A 57 0.21 -6.69 3.85
N VAL A 58 -0.40 -7.88 3.96
CA VAL A 58 -0.40 -8.71 5.17
C VAL A 58 -0.02 -10.13 4.79
N PHE A 59 1.00 -10.70 5.45
CA PHE A 59 1.51 -12.06 5.15
C PHE A 59 1.85 -12.30 3.66
N GLY A 60 2.23 -11.25 2.93
CA GLY A 60 2.54 -11.33 1.50
C GLY A 60 1.33 -11.28 0.57
N GLU A 61 0.12 -11.11 1.10
CA GLU A 61 -1.08 -10.81 0.32
C GLU A 61 -1.36 -9.30 0.35
N SER A 62 -1.44 -8.70 -0.84
CA SER A 62 -1.71 -7.27 -1.01
C SER A 62 -3.16 -7.04 -1.41
N THR A 63 -3.81 -6.06 -0.77
CA THR A 63 -5.15 -5.58 -1.09
C THR A 63 -5.10 -4.08 -1.29
N THR A 64 -5.75 -3.58 -2.34
CA THR A 64 -5.84 -2.14 -2.61
C THR A 64 -7.22 -1.63 -2.21
N GLU A 65 -7.26 -0.55 -1.45
CA GLU A 65 -8.48 0.06 -0.93
C GLU A 65 -8.49 1.57 -1.18
N SER A 66 -9.69 2.13 -1.36
CA SER A 66 -9.89 3.58 -1.48
C SER A 66 -9.72 4.25 -0.11
N LEU A 67 -9.06 5.40 -0.07
CA LEU A 67 -9.03 6.25 1.13
C LEU A 67 -10.34 7.05 1.32
N ASP A 68 -11.28 6.95 0.39
CA ASP A 68 -12.58 7.63 0.42
C ASP A 68 -12.45 9.16 0.62
N GLY A 69 -11.40 9.74 0.05
CA GLY A 69 -11.08 11.16 0.14
C GLY A 69 -10.25 11.57 1.36
N LEU A 70 -9.83 10.62 2.21
CA LEU A 70 -8.83 10.85 3.25
C LEU A 70 -7.42 10.91 2.65
N THR A 71 -6.50 11.58 3.35
CA THR A 71 -5.07 11.52 3.02
C THR A 71 -4.43 10.28 3.66
N PHE A 72 -3.35 9.78 3.08
CA PHE A 72 -2.59 8.66 3.66
C PHE A 72 -2.13 8.97 5.11
N GLU A 73 -1.64 10.18 5.35
CA GLU A 73 -1.26 10.62 6.69
C GLU A 73 -2.43 10.59 7.68
N ALA A 74 -3.63 11.02 7.27
CA ALA A 74 -4.82 10.96 8.11
C ALA A 74 -5.25 9.51 8.39
N TYR A 75 -5.12 8.63 7.40
CA TYR A 75 -5.37 7.19 7.57
C TYR A 75 -4.43 6.58 8.61
N VAL A 76 -3.11 6.77 8.46
CA VAL A 76 -2.10 6.25 9.40
C VAL A 76 -2.26 6.90 10.79
N ALA A 77 -2.58 8.19 10.86
CA ALA A 77 -2.85 8.88 12.14
C ALA A 77 -4.05 8.28 12.88
N ASN A 78 -5.11 7.89 12.16
CA ASN A 78 -6.24 7.19 12.76
C ASN A 78 -5.83 5.82 13.32
N LEU A 79 -4.98 5.07 12.61
CA LEU A 79 -4.44 3.82 13.14
C LEU A 79 -3.65 4.06 14.42
N LYS A 80 -2.77 5.07 14.44
CA LYS A 80 -2.00 5.48 15.63
C LYS A 80 -2.91 5.88 16.80
N LEU A 81 -4.03 6.56 16.53
CA LEU A 81 -5.03 6.91 17.55
C LEU A 81 -5.73 5.68 18.15
N LEU A 82 -5.87 4.60 17.38
CA LEU A 82 -6.39 3.31 17.85
C LEU A 82 -5.34 2.49 18.63
N GLY A 83 -4.14 3.03 18.85
CA GLY A 83 -3.06 2.37 19.58
C GLY A 83 -2.19 1.46 18.72
N ILE A 84 -2.32 1.51 17.40
CA ILE A 84 -1.49 0.78 16.45
C ILE A 84 -0.17 1.53 16.27
N THR A 85 0.96 0.84 16.37
CA THR A 85 2.27 1.46 16.15
C THR A 85 2.63 1.36 14.67
N CYS A 86 2.85 2.48 13.99
CA CYS A 86 3.34 2.49 12.60
C CYS A 86 4.64 3.28 12.45
N ASN A 87 5.55 2.80 11.59
CA ASN A 87 6.88 3.36 11.32
C ASN A 87 7.20 3.41 9.82
#